data_AF-A0A1M3M8Q7-F1
#
_entry.id   AF-A0A1M3M8Q7-F1
#
_cell.length_a   1.000
_cell.length_b   1.000
_cell.length_c   1.000
_cell.angle_alpha   90.00
_cell.angle_beta   90.00
_cell.angle_gamma   90.00
#
_symmetry.space_group_name_H-M   'P 1'
#
loop_
_entity.id
_entity.type
_entity.pdbx_description
1 polymer ?
#
loop_
_entity_poly.entity_id
_entity_poly.type
_entity_poly.pdbx_seq_one_letter_code
_entity_poly.pdbx_strand_id
1 'polypeptide(L)'
;MRKIVVASLALILIAFTACGNQSKDKATEKNADNITTNETKKMGTIKLTKAEFLTKVANYEANPSEWKYLGDKPCIIDFYADWCGPCKTIAPILEDLAKEYDGQIYIYKVDTEKEQELAAAFGIRSIPSLLFVPMNEQPQMAMGALPKETFKKAIEEVLLKKTN
;
A
#
# COMPACT_ATOMS: atom_id res chain seq x y z
N MET A 1 -0.50 -54.41 2.25
CA MET A 1 -1.45 -55.39 2.83
C MET A 1 -2.85 -54.80 2.74
N ARG A 2 -3.68 -55.41 1.89
CA ARG A 2 -5.12 -55.15 1.77
C ARG A 2 -5.81 -55.49 3.10
N LYS A 3 -6.95 -54.83 3.40
CA LYS A 3 -8.21 -55.46 3.87
C LYS A 3 -9.27 -54.38 4.21
N ILE A 4 -10.38 -54.37 3.46
CA ILE A 4 -11.78 -54.66 3.90
C ILE A 4 -12.49 -53.38 4.40
N VAL A 5 -13.32 -52.68 3.61
CA VAL A 5 -14.72 -52.95 3.20
C VAL A 5 -15.65 -53.30 4.37
N VAL A 6 -16.42 -52.32 4.85
CA VAL A 6 -17.76 -52.57 5.40
C VAL A 6 -18.69 -51.45 4.96
N ALA A 7 -19.57 -51.78 4.02
CA ALA A 7 -20.76 -51.03 3.69
C ALA A 7 -21.78 -51.19 4.83
N SER A 8 -22.49 -50.13 5.20
CA SER A 8 -23.68 -50.24 6.04
C SER A 8 -24.70 -49.18 5.63
N LEU A 9 -25.68 -49.72 4.92
CA LEU A 9 -26.91 -49.13 4.44
C LEU A 9 -27.81 -48.83 5.65
N ALA A 10 -28.25 -47.58 5.83
CA ALA A 10 -29.38 -47.27 6.71
C ALA A 10 -30.22 -46.15 6.08
N LEU A 11 -31.28 -46.60 5.43
CA LEU A 11 -32.37 -45.83 4.83
C LEU A 11 -33.31 -45.40 5.98
N ILE A 12 -33.43 -44.10 6.27
CA ILE A 12 -34.53 -43.58 7.09
C ILE A 12 -35.11 -42.33 6.42
N LEU A 13 -36.21 -42.57 5.71
CA LEU A 13 -37.20 -41.57 5.28
C LEU A 13 -38.00 -41.13 6.50
N ILE A 14 -37.97 -39.84 6.83
CA ILE A 14 -39.04 -39.20 7.61
C ILE A 14 -39.46 -37.94 6.85
N ALA A 15 -40.65 -38.02 6.28
CA ALA A 15 -41.39 -36.89 5.74
C ALA A 15 -42.32 -36.35 6.82
N PHE A 16 -42.33 -35.04 7.09
CA PHE A 16 -43.46 -34.34 7.69
C PHE A 16 -43.48 -32.85 7.31
N THR A 17 -44.43 -32.53 6.42
CA THR A 17 -45.42 -31.44 6.46
C THR A 17 -45.04 -29.95 6.56
N ALA A 18 -45.46 -29.26 5.50
CA ALA A 18 -45.75 -27.84 5.26
C ALA A 18 -46.33 -26.99 6.42
N CYS A 19 -46.00 -25.69 6.44
CA CYS A 19 -46.89 -24.56 6.09
C CYS A 19 -46.19 -23.20 6.29
N GLY A 20 -46.34 -22.25 5.36
CA GLY A 20 -45.93 -20.85 5.58
C GLY A 20 -45.72 -20.05 4.29
N ASN A 21 -46.72 -19.26 3.91
CA ASN A 21 -46.81 -18.42 2.72
C ASN A 21 -46.35 -16.98 3.04
N GLN A 22 -45.39 -16.40 2.29
CA GLN A 22 -45.42 -14.99 1.83
C GLN A 22 -44.19 -14.60 0.97
N SER A 23 -44.43 -14.54 -0.33
CA SER A 23 -44.18 -13.41 -1.25
C SER A 23 -43.04 -12.40 -0.99
N LYS A 24 -42.23 -12.20 -2.05
CA LYS A 24 -41.59 -10.96 -2.57
C LYS A 24 -40.06 -10.90 -2.62
N ASP A 25 -39.55 -11.13 -3.84
CA ASP A 25 -38.51 -10.39 -4.56
C ASP A 25 -37.46 -9.56 -3.79
N LYS A 26 -36.19 -9.98 -3.84
CA LYS A 26 -35.10 -9.20 -4.47
C LYS A 26 -33.75 -9.92 -4.46
N ALA A 27 -33.27 -10.21 -5.67
CA ALA A 27 -31.91 -9.99 -6.16
C ALA A 27 -30.70 -10.25 -5.24
N THR A 28 -30.03 -11.36 -5.56
CA THR A 28 -28.58 -11.43 -5.83
C THR A 28 -27.63 -11.28 -4.63
N GLU A 29 -27.43 -12.39 -3.95
CA GLU A 29 -26.23 -12.71 -3.18
C GLU A 29 -25.04 -12.83 -4.16
N LYS A 30 -24.09 -11.89 -4.07
CA LYS A 30 -22.83 -11.95 -4.83
C LYS A 30 -21.95 -13.03 -4.21
N ASN A 31 -21.93 -14.18 -4.87
CA ASN A 31 -20.96 -15.24 -4.61
C ASN A 31 -19.57 -14.73 -5.01
N ALA A 32 -18.63 -14.91 -4.09
CA ALA A 32 -17.25 -14.44 -4.21
C ALA A 32 -16.47 -15.38 -5.13
N ASP A 33 -16.52 -15.09 -6.42
CA ASP A 33 -15.64 -15.72 -7.40
C ASP A 33 -14.28 -15.00 -7.46
N ASN A 34 -13.29 -15.72 -6.95
CA ASN A 34 -12.04 -16.09 -7.64
C ASN A 34 -11.13 -14.96 -8.19
N ILE A 35 -9.94 -14.89 -7.58
CA ILE A 35 -8.60 -14.58 -8.15
C ILE A 35 -8.59 -13.70 -9.40
N THR A 36 -7.97 -12.53 -9.28
CA THR A 36 -7.29 -11.91 -10.41
C THR A 36 -5.96 -11.32 -9.93
N THR A 37 -4.93 -12.17 -9.98
CA THR A 37 -3.59 -11.76 -10.36
C THR A 37 -3.68 -10.97 -11.68
N ASN A 38 -3.47 -9.66 -11.61
CA ASN A 38 -3.02 -8.76 -12.68
C ASN A 38 -2.91 -7.36 -12.07
N GLU A 39 -1.75 -7.00 -11.51
CA GLU A 39 -1.44 -5.62 -11.14
C GLU A 39 -1.18 -4.78 -12.40
N THR A 40 -2.24 -4.57 -13.17
CA THR A 40 -2.32 -3.53 -14.19
C THR A 40 -2.38 -2.18 -13.49
N LYS A 41 -1.29 -1.40 -13.60
CA LYS A 41 -1.24 0.07 -13.56
C LYS A 41 -2.19 0.72 -12.52
N LYS A 42 -1.83 0.68 -11.25
CA LYS A 42 -2.48 1.54 -10.25
C LYS A 42 -1.92 2.96 -10.40
N MET A 43 -2.64 3.83 -11.12
CA MET A 43 -2.35 5.26 -11.20
C MET A 43 -2.67 5.90 -9.85
N GLY A 44 -1.65 6.14 -9.04
CA GLY A 44 -1.79 6.67 -7.68
C GLY A 44 -0.60 6.32 -6.79
N THR A 45 -0.77 6.45 -5.47
CA THR A 45 0.28 6.08 -4.52
C THR A 45 0.43 4.57 -4.38
N ILE A 46 1.65 4.14 -4.05
CA ILE A 46 2.05 2.73 -3.99
C ILE A 46 2.36 2.37 -2.53
N LYS A 47 1.70 1.36 -1.98
CA LYS A 47 2.07 0.83 -0.65
C LYS A 47 3.40 0.11 -0.75
N LEU A 48 4.27 0.30 0.23
CA LEU A 48 5.62 -0.23 0.24
C LEU A 48 5.89 -0.93 1.57
N THR A 49 6.22 -2.21 1.49
CA THR A 49 6.72 -3.00 2.64
C THR A 49 8.23 -2.80 2.82
N LYS A 50 8.80 -3.22 3.97
CA LYS A 50 10.26 -3.24 4.18
C LYS A 50 10.99 -4.02 3.08
N ALA A 51 10.50 -5.20 2.72
CA ALA A 51 11.15 -6.04 1.70
C ALA A 51 11.20 -5.34 0.32
N GLU A 52 10.13 -4.63 -0.04
CA GLU A 52 10.10 -3.84 -1.27
C GLU A 52 10.95 -2.58 -1.16
N PHE A 53 11.00 -1.94 0.00
CA PHE A 53 11.89 -0.80 0.24
C PHE A 53 13.35 -1.18 -0.01
N LEU A 54 13.80 -2.32 0.54
CA LEU A 54 15.17 -2.81 0.39
C LEU A 54 15.55 -3.15 -1.06
N THR A 55 14.56 -3.42 -1.91
CA THR A 55 14.79 -3.82 -3.31
C THR A 55 14.53 -2.71 -4.31
N LYS A 56 13.57 -1.81 -4.04
CA LYS A 56 13.14 -0.73 -4.96
C LYS A 56 13.68 0.64 -4.57
N VAL A 57 13.97 0.88 -3.29
CA VAL A 57 14.38 2.21 -2.78
C VAL A 57 15.82 2.20 -2.32
N ALA A 58 16.13 1.56 -1.19
CA ALA A 58 17.49 1.54 -0.66
C ALA A 58 17.69 0.34 0.28
N ASN A 59 18.76 -0.41 0.05
CA ASN A 59 19.13 -1.54 0.90
C ASN A 59 20.06 -1.08 2.04
N TYR A 60 19.46 -0.62 3.14
CA TYR A 60 20.21 -0.20 4.34
C TYR A 60 20.81 -1.38 5.13
N GLU A 61 20.35 -2.61 4.88
CA GLU A 61 20.93 -3.80 5.52
C GLU A 61 22.27 -4.18 4.87
N ALA A 62 22.35 -4.06 3.54
CA ALA A 62 23.59 -4.28 2.79
C ALA A 62 24.55 -3.09 2.87
N ASN A 63 24.03 -1.85 2.97
CA ASN A 63 24.82 -0.62 3.01
C ASN A 63 24.38 0.26 4.21
N PRO A 64 24.76 -0.09 5.45
CA PRO A 64 24.27 0.61 6.65
C PRO A 64 24.84 2.02 6.84
N SER A 65 25.96 2.35 6.20
CA SER A 65 26.66 3.63 6.36
C SER A 65 26.54 4.56 5.16
N GLU A 66 25.88 4.13 4.08
CA GLU A 66 25.78 4.89 2.84
C GLU A 66 24.38 4.77 2.24
N TRP A 67 23.81 5.91 1.84
CA TRP A 67 22.58 5.93 1.07
C TRP A 67 22.87 5.57 -0.39
N LYS A 68 22.31 4.44 -0.85
CA LYS A 68 22.32 4.05 -2.25
C LYS A 68 20.90 3.85 -2.75
N TYR A 69 20.43 4.81 -3.54
CA TYR A 69 19.12 4.73 -4.17
C TYR A 69 19.14 3.68 -5.31
N LEU A 70 18.08 2.87 -5.38
CA LEU A 70 17.92 1.76 -6.32
C LEU A 70 16.84 2.02 -7.38
N GLY A 71 16.05 3.08 -7.21
CA GLY A 71 14.95 3.40 -8.12
C GLY A 71 15.41 4.05 -9.42
N ASP A 72 14.58 3.95 -10.46
CA ASP A 72 14.80 4.54 -11.79
C ASP A 72 14.26 5.99 -11.92
N LYS A 73 13.46 6.43 -10.95
CA LYS A 73 12.87 7.78 -10.87
C LYS A 73 12.96 8.29 -9.44
N PRO A 74 13.03 9.60 -9.20
CA PRO A 74 12.98 10.13 -7.85
C PRO A 74 11.63 9.81 -7.20
N CYS A 75 11.57 9.77 -5.88
CA CYS A 75 10.34 9.40 -5.18
C CYS A 75 10.09 10.19 -3.89
N ILE A 76 8.83 10.14 -3.45
CA ILE A 76 8.40 10.57 -2.12
C ILE A 76 7.96 9.34 -1.36
N ILE A 77 8.29 9.24 -0.08
CA ILE A 77 7.83 8.17 0.81
C ILE A 77 7.08 8.81 1.98
N ASP A 78 5.79 8.51 2.08
CA ASP A 78 4.92 8.92 3.17
C ASP A 78 4.84 7.84 4.25
N PHE A 79 5.50 8.09 5.38
CA PHE A 79 5.39 7.28 6.58
C PHE A 79 4.12 7.70 7.35
N TYR A 80 3.14 6.80 7.38
CA TYR A 80 1.79 7.08 7.87
C TYR A 80 1.24 5.96 8.76
N ALA A 81 0.07 6.19 9.36
CA ALA A 81 -0.77 5.16 9.97
C ALA A 81 -2.25 5.46 9.71
N ASP A 82 -3.10 4.43 9.74
CA ASP A 82 -4.53 4.56 9.39
C ASP A 82 -5.34 5.37 10.42
N TRP A 83 -4.86 5.50 11.66
CA TRP A 83 -5.50 6.32 12.70
C TRP A 83 -5.05 7.80 12.69
N CYS A 84 -3.99 8.12 11.94
CA CYS A 84 -3.41 9.46 11.91
C CYS A 84 -4.30 10.46 11.15
N GLY A 85 -4.86 11.43 11.87
CA GLY A 85 -5.70 12.49 11.30
C GLY A 85 -4.99 13.31 10.20
N PRO A 86 -3.83 13.94 10.49
CA PRO A 86 -3.11 14.72 9.49
C PRO A 86 -2.68 13.91 8.25
N CYS A 87 -2.37 12.63 8.42
CA CYS A 87 -2.04 11.73 7.32
C CYS A 87 -3.22 11.57 6.34
N LYS A 88 -4.46 11.50 6.85
CA LYS A 88 -5.67 11.43 6.01
C LYS A 88 -5.89 12.70 5.20
N THR A 89 -5.47 13.86 5.72
CA THR A 89 -5.57 15.15 5.01
C THR A 89 -4.62 15.19 3.81
N ILE A 90 -3.39 14.70 3.94
CA ILE A 90 -2.40 14.74 2.85
C ILE A 90 -2.52 13.57 1.87
N ALA A 91 -3.13 12.45 2.27
CA ALA A 91 -3.32 11.28 1.41
C ALA A 91 -3.95 11.62 0.03
N PRO A 92 -5.10 12.33 -0.07
CA PRO A 92 -5.66 12.69 -1.37
C PRO A 92 -4.76 13.64 -2.17
N ILE A 93 -4.00 14.50 -1.49
CA ILE A 93 -3.03 15.40 -2.15
C ILE A 93 -1.93 14.58 -2.82
N LEU A 94 -1.36 13.60 -2.11
CA LEU A 94 -0.34 12.70 -2.64
C LEU A 94 -0.89 11.84 -3.79
N GLU A 95 -2.14 11.38 -3.72
CA GLU A 95 -2.78 10.66 -4.83
C GLU A 95 -2.93 11.52 -6.09
N ASP A 96 -3.31 12.79 -5.94
CA ASP A 96 -3.41 13.72 -7.05
C ASP A 96 -2.03 14.02 -7.65
N LEU A 97 -1.02 14.24 -6.82
CA LEU A 97 0.35 14.49 -7.26
C LEU A 97 0.96 13.27 -7.96
N ALA A 98 0.66 12.05 -7.48
CA ALA A 98 1.12 10.82 -8.14
C ALA A 98 0.58 10.72 -9.58
N LYS A 99 -0.64 11.21 -9.82
CA LYS A 99 -1.23 11.28 -11.17
C LYS A 99 -0.67 12.45 -11.98
N GLU A 100 -0.51 13.62 -11.37
CA GLU A 100 -0.01 14.83 -12.02
C GLU A 100 1.43 14.65 -12.53
N TYR A 101 2.26 13.95 -11.76
CA TYR A 101 3.66 13.66 -12.07
C TYR A 101 3.88 12.19 -12.50
N ASP A 102 2.85 11.55 -13.06
CA ASP A 102 2.95 10.17 -13.57
C ASP A 102 4.12 10.04 -14.55
N GLY A 103 4.85 8.94 -14.42
CA GLY A 103 6.06 8.69 -15.22
C GLY A 103 7.27 9.56 -14.89
N GLN A 104 7.16 10.58 -14.03
CA GLN A 104 8.28 11.43 -13.59
C GLN A 104 8.78 11.07 -12.20
N ILE A 105 7.88 10.78 -11.25
CA ILE A 105 8.22 10.42 -9.88
C ILE A 105 7.41 9.19 -9.41
N TYR A 106 7.85 8.56 -8.32
CA TYR A 106 6.98 7.67 -7.54
C TYR A 106 6.54 8.31 -6.24
N ILE A 107 5.35 7.96 -5.77
CA ILE A 107 4.89 8.28 -4.42
C ILE A 107 4.54 6.99 -3.70
N TYR A 108 5.37 6.64 -2.73
CA TYR A 108 5.22 5.46 -1.88
C TYR A 108 4.57 5.81 -0.55
N LYS A 109 3.92 4.83 0.06
CA LYS A 109 3.35 4.92 1.40
C LYS A 109 3.83 3.74 2.25
N VAL A 110 4.36 4.04 3.42
CA VAL A 110 4.83 3.05 4.40
C VAL A 110 3.93 3.17 5.64
N ASP A 111 3.24 2.08 5.96
CA ASP A 111 2.46 1.98 7.18
C ASP A 111 3.39 1.67 8.36
N THR A 112 3.60 2.64 9.24
CA THR A 112 4.55 2.52 10.36
C THR A 112 4.12 1.52 11.42
N GLU A 113 2.83 1.16 11.49
CA GLU A 113 2.36 0.13 12.43
C GLU A 113 2.71 -1.27 11.95
N LYS A 114 2.73 -1.47 10.63
CA LYS A 114 3.08 -2.74 10.00
C LYS A 114 4.58 -2.89 9.78
N GLU A 115 5.23 -1.81 9.36
CA GLU A 115 6.66 -1.79 8.98
C GLU A 115 7.51 -1.14 10.08
N GLN A 116 7.39 -1.63 11.32
CA GLN A 116 8.00 -1.00 12.51
C GLN A 116 9.53 -0.93 12.42
N GLU A 117 10.18 -1.97 11.90
CA GLU A 117 11.64 -1.99 11.73
C GLU A 117 12.11 -0.95 10.73
N LEU A 118 11.39 -0.78 9.61
CA LEU A 118 11.68 0.23 8.61
C LEU A 118 11.47 1.64 9.21
N ALA A 119 10.36 1.86 9.91
CA ALA A 119 10.11 3.12 10.61
C ALA A 119 11.21 3.43 11.64
N ALA A 120 11.67 2.43 12.39
CA ALA A 120 12.75 2.58 13.36
C ALA A 120 14.10 2.91 12.71
N ALA A 121 14.42 2.28 11.57
CA ALA A 121 15.66 2.54 10.83
C ALA A 121 15.77 3.99 10.35
N PHE A 122 14.65 4.61 9.97
CA PHE A 122 14.58 6.03 9.60
C PHE A 122 14.31 6.97 10.78
N GLY A 123 14.25 6.44 12.01
CA GLY A 123 14.02 7.24 13.21
C GLY A 123 12.66 7.94 13.23
N ILE A 124 11.63 7.34 12.61
CA ILE A 124 10.29 7.94 12.56
C ILE A 124 9.68 7.95 13.97
N ARG A 125 9.53 9.16 14.53
CA ARG A 125 8.94 9.40 15.87
C ARG A 125 7.58 10.08 15.83
N SER A 126 7.22 10.64 14.68
CA SER A 126 5.95 11.32 14.44
C SER A 126 5.49 11.05 13.03
N ILE A 127 4.18 10.98 12.85
CA ILE A 127 3.56 10.80 11.54
C ILE A 127 2.57 11.96 11.25
N PRO A 128 2.45 12.39 9.99
CA PRO A 128 3.21 11.89 8.85
C PRO A 128 4.68 12.35 8.89
N SER A 129 5.56 11.54 8.31
CA SER A 129 6.93 11.93 7.96
C SER A 129 7.15 11.62 6.49
N LEU A 130 7.80 12.53 5.77
CA LEU A 130 7.90 12.53 4.32
C LEU A 130 9.37 12.50 3.93
N LEU A 131 9.79 11.46 3.24
CA LEU A 131 11.14 11.35 2.70
C LEU A 131 11.13 11.68 1.20
N PHE A 132 11.85 12.72 0.82
CA PHE A 132 12.05 13.13 -0.56
C PHE A 132 13.37 12.55 -1.06
N VAL A 133 13.31 11.71 -2.09
CA VAL A 133 14.46 10.95 -2.58
C VAL A 133 14.79 11.39 -4.03
N PRO A 134 15.77 12.30 -4.21
CA PRO A 134 16.30 12.63 -5.53
C PRO A 134 17.19 11.50 -6.09
N MET A 135 17.46 11.50 -7.39
CA MET A 135 18.20 10.40 -8.05
C MET A 135 19.67 10.27 -7.62
N ASN A 136 20.36 11.39 -7.39
CA ASN A 136 21.82 11.43 -7.23
C ASN A 136 22.26 12.24 -5.99
N GLU A 137 21.37 12.43 -5.02
CA GLU A 137 21.65 13.19 -3.81
C GLU A 137 21.10 12.45 -2.58
N GLN A 138 21.52 12.90 -1.40
CA GLN A 138 20.99 12.40 -0.14
C GLN A 138 19.49 12.73 -0.02
N PRO A 139 18.69 11.82 0.54
CA PRO A 139 17.27 12.07 0.70
C PRO A 139 17.03 13.11 1.80
N GLN A 140 15.94 13.85 1.69
CA GLN A 140 15.57 14.92 2.61
C GLN A 140 14.30 14.53 3.36
N MET A 141 14.32 14.63 4.70
CA MET A 141 13.16 14.34 5.53
C MET A 141 12.41 15.62 5.87
N ALA A 142 11.08 15.60 5.74
CA ALA A 142 10.19 16.62 6.29
C ALA A 142 9.22 15.96 7.28
N MET A 143 9.01 16.61 8.42
CA MET A 143 8.09 16.12 9.44
C MET A 143 6.77 16.88 9.39
N GLY A 144 5.67 16.15 9.55
CA GLY A 144 4.32 16.71 9.59
C GLY A 144 3.65 16.86 8.22
N ALA A 145 2.40 17.30 8.26
CA ALA A 145 1.61 17.50 7.05
C ALA A 145 2.06 18.76 6.31
N LEU A 146 2.15 18.67 4.99
CA LEU A 146 2.48 19.79 4.11
C LEU A 146 1.27 20.18 3.24
N PRO A 147 1.10 21.47 2.89
CA PRO A 147 0.11 21.87 1.91
C PRO A 147 0.55 21.47 0.49
N LYS A 148 -0.41 21.37 -0.44
CA LYS A 148 -0.19 20.95 -1.83
C LYS A 148 0.91 21.76 -2.53
N GLU A 149 0.92 23.08 -2.36
CA GLU A 149 1.92 23.95 -2.98
C GLU A 149 3.36 23.65 -2.52
N THR A 150 3.54 23.32 -1.24
CA THR A 150 4.84 22.92 -0.72
C THR A 150 5.29 21.59 -1.31
N PHE A 151 4.38 20.63 -1.50
CA PHE A 151 4.71 19.39 -2.21
C PHE A 151 5.13 19.66 -3.66
N LYS A 152 4.38 20.46 -4.41
CA LYS A 152 4.71 20.79 -5.80
C LYS A 152 6.08 21.44 -5.91
N LYS A 153 6.35 22.42 -5.04
CA LYS A 153 7.65 23.07 -4.95
C LYS A 153 8.77 22.08 -4.66
N ALA A 154 8.59 21.19 -3.68
CA ALA A 154 9.58 20.16 -3.35
C ALA A 154 9.80 19.19 -4.53
N ILE A 155 8.74 18.77 -5.23
CA ILE A 155 8.86 17.92 -6.42
C ILE A 155 9.69 18.63 -7.50
N GLU A 156 9.43 19.90 -7.78
CA GLU A 156 10.08 20.62 -8.86
C GLU A 156 11.52 21.01 -8.55
N GLU A 157 11.79 21.47 -7.32
CA GLU A 157 13.10 21.97 -6.92
C GLU A 157 14.03 20.86 -6.40
N VAL A 158 13.51 19.93 -5.60
CA VAL A 158 14.32 18.87 -4.97
C VAL A 158 14.41 17.63 -5.85
N LEU A 159 13.26 17.13 -6.34
CA LEU A 159 13.22 15.83 -7.03
C LEU A 159 13.58 15.95 -8.52
N LEU A 160 12.95 16.89 -9.21
CA LEU A 160 13.09 17.06 -10.66
C LEU A 160 14.13 18.11 -11.04
N LYS A 161 14.52 18.98 -10.10
CA LYS A 161 15.49 20.07 -10.29
C LYS A 161 15.24 20.86 -11.56
N LYS A 162 13.98 21.21 -11.85
CA LYS A 162 13.65 22.04 -13.00
C LYS A 162 14.38 23.37 -12.84
N THR A 163 15.31 23.64 -13.75
CA THR A 163 16.02 24.91 -13.78
C THR A 163 15.04 25.97 -14.24
N ASN A 164 14.79 26.98 -13.39
CA ASN A 164 14.03 28.18 -13.78
C ASN A 164 14.78 28.97 -14.85
#